data_AF-A0A6I5NKC6-F1
#
_entry.id   AF-A0A6I5NKC6-F1
#
_cell.length_a   1.000
_cell.length_b   1.000
_cell.length_c   1.000
_cell.angle_alpha   90.00
_cell.angle_beta   90.00
_cell.angle_gamma   90.00
#
_symmetry.space_group_name_H-M   'P 1'
#
loop_
_entity.id
_entity.type
_entity.pdbx_description
1 polymer ?
#
loop_
_entity_poly.entity_id
_entity_poly.type
_entity_poly.pdbx_seq_one_letter_code
_entity_poly.pdbx_strand_id
1 'polypeptide(L)'
;MVQYTIPQSPEDILIQVPGRDSAKAREKAMDQLMELMGEGKLSTDLSDGFTPEEFIEVKEHKSDPSAEETAVVDAVQTLSSLANLKMKVQDSREEALKVRQLVDLLFTDETITDEQMEALKNGFKVLKSFAQTNLRYHDARSQAKAARQVLDDALGK
;
A
#
# COMPACT_ATOMS: atom_id res chain seq x y z
N MET A 1 -13.92 -15.01 -5.19
CA MET A 1 -14.28 -16.31 -5.78
C MET A 1 -14.29 -17.30 -4.63
N VAL A 2 -15.18 -18.27 -4.65
CA VAL A 2 -15.23 -19.37 -3.68
C VAL A 2 -14.81 -20.64 -4.40
N GLN A 3 -14.07 -21.50 -3.72
CA GLN A 3 -13.54 -22.74 -4.27
C GLN A 3 -14.09 -23.90 -3.48
N TYR A 4 -14.50 -24.95 -4.19
CA TYR A 4 -15.03 -26.16 -3.59
C TYR A 4 -14.26 -27.38 -4.06
N THR A 5 -14.25 -28.40 -3.21
CA THR A 5 -13.78 -29.74 -3.52
C THR A 5 -14.78 -30.78 -3.03
N ILE A 6 -14.62 -32.04 -3.44
CA ILE A 6 -15.44 -33.16 -2.99
C ILE A 6 -14.67 -34.03 -1.98
N PRO A 7 -15.34 -34.62 -0.98
CA PRO A 7 -14.69 -35.47 0.02
C PRO A 7 -13.90 -36.66 -0.56
N GLN A 8 -14.35 -37.18 -1.71
CA GLN A 8 -13.79 -38.37 -2.35
C GLN A 8 -12.49 -38.08 -3.11
N SER A 9 -12.29 -36.83 -3.52
CA SER A 9 -11.13 -36.37 -4.29
C SER A 9 -10.78 -34.93 -3.92
N PRO A 10 -10.31 -34.70 -2.68
CA PRO A 10 -10.04 -33.37 -2.14
C PRO A 10 -8.90 -32.64 -2.88
N GLU A 11 -8.02 -33.38 -3.55
CA GLU A 11 -6.84 -32.83 -4.26
C GLU A 11 -7.04 -32.74 -5.79
N ASP A 12 -7.87 -33.61 -6.38
CA ASP A 12 -8.01 -33.72 -7.84
C ASP A 12 -9.13 -32.85 -8.41
N ILE A 13 -10.12 -32.44 -7.60
CA ILE A 13 -11.29 -31.68 -8.06
C ILE A 13 -11.38 -30.35 -7.33
N LEU A 14 -11.12 -29.27 -8.07
CA LEU A 14 -11.20 -27.90 -7.60
C LEU A 14 -12.16 -27.10 -8.48
N ILE A 15 -13.34 -26.80 -7.95
CA ILE A 15 -14.41 -26.09 -8.67
C ILE A 15 -14.47 -24.66 -8.17
N GLN A 16 -14.23 -23.69 -9.07
CA GLN A 16 -14.25 -22.27 -8.74
C GLN A 16 -15.56 -21.61 -9.18
N VAL A 17 -16.23 -20.96 -8.23
CA VAL A 17 -17.49 -20.24 -8.47
C VAL A 17 -17.33 -18.77 -8.10
N PRO A 18 -17.78 -17.82 -8.94
CA PRO A 18 -17.76 -16.41 -8.60
C PRO A 18 -18.73 -16.10 -7.46
N GLY A 19 -18.27 -15.40 -6.42
CA GLY A 19 -19.07 -15.04 -5.24
C GLY A 19 -18.44 -15.49 -3.92
N ARG A 20 -19.30 -15.68 -2.91
CA ARG A 20 -19.02 -16.23 -1.57
C ARG A 20 -19.74 -17.58 -1.41
N ASP A 21 -19.35 -18.35 -0.39
CA ASP A 21 -20.07 -19.60 -0.05
C ASP A 21 -21.56 -19.33 0.18
N SER A 22 -22.41 -20.08 -0.52
CA SER A 22 -23.86 -20.01 -0.46
C SER A 22 -24.48 -21.22 -1.14
N ALA A 23 -25.71 -21.57 -0.79
CA ALA A 23 -26.46 -22.66 -1.43
C ALA A 23 -26.47 -22.52 -2.97
N LYS A 24 -26.71 -21.30 -3.48
CA LYS A 24 -26.68 -21.01 -4.91
C LYS A 24 -25.30 -21.19 -5.56
N ALA A 25 -24.22 -20.91 -4.82
CA ALA A 25 -22.87 -21.13 -5.31
C ALA A 25 -22.51 -22.63 -5.34
N ARG A 26 -23.05 -23.41 -4.40
CA ARG A 26 -22.89 -24.87 -4.35
C ARG A 26 -23.71 -25.59 -5.42
N GLU A 27 -24.91 -25.11 -5.72
CA GLU A 27 -25.70 -25.58 -6.88
C GLU A 27 -24.92 -25.37 -8.18
N LYS A 28 -24.35 -24.18 -8.39
CA LYS A 28 -23.48 -23.91 -9.54
C LYS A 28 -22.22 -24.78 -9.57
N ALA A 29 -21.68 -25.11 -8.40
CA ALA A 29 -20.55 -26.04 -8.31
C ALA A 29 -20.97 -27.46 -8.71
N MET A 30 -22.20 -27.88 -8.37
CA MET A 30 -22.78 -29.15 -8.81
C MET A 30 -22.95 -29.19 -10.33
N ASP A 31 -23.46 -28.11 -10.94
CA ASP A 31 -23.60 -28.03 -12.40
C ASP A 31 -22.25 -28.26 -13.10
N GLN A 32 -21.18 -27.61 -12.62
CA GLN A 32 -19.82 -27.79 -13.15
C GLN A 32 -19.28 -29.20 -12.87
N LEU A 33 -19.57 -29.79 -11.71
CA LEU A 33 -19.18 -31.17 -11.40
C LEU A 33 -19.85 -32.16 -12.35
N MET A 34 -21.13 -31.96 -12.68
CA MET A 34 -21.86 -32.79 -13.64
C MET A 34 -21.30 -32.69 -15.06
N GLU A 35 -20.89 -31.49 -15.48
CA GLU A 35 -20.19 -31.30 -16.76
C GLU A 35 -18.86 -32.08 -16.78
N LEU A 36 -18.05 -31.98 -15.71
CA LEU A 36 -16.79 -32.72 -15.59
C LEU A 36 -16.97 -34.25 -15.56
N MET A 37 -18.07 -34.74 -14.98
CA MET A 37 -18.46 -36.16 -15.05
C MET A 37 -18.79 -36.58 -16.48
N GLY A 38 -19.58 -35.76 -17.20
CA GLY A 38 -19.93 -36.00 -18.60
C GLY A 38 -18.73 -36.02 -19.54
N GLU A 39 -17.68 -35.28 -19.19
CA GLU A 39 -16.39 -35.26 -19.90
C GLU A 39 -15.44 -36.41 -19.51
N GLY A 40 -15.82 -37.26 -18.56
CA GLY A 40 -14.99 -38.37 -18.07
C GLY A 40 -13.74 -37.92 -17.31
N LYS A 41 -13.76 -36.70 -16.75
CA LYS A 41 -12.64 -36.10 -16.00
C LYS A 41 -12.67 -36.37 -14.50
N LEU A 42 -13.67 -37.11 -14.01
CA LEU A 42 -13.67 -37.61 -12.63
C LEU A 42 -12.88 -38.92 -12.53
N SER A 43 -11.80 -38.88 -11.74
CA SER A 43 -10.95 -40.04 -11.43
C SER A 43 -11.58 -40.97 -10.39
N THR A 44 -12.63 -40.52 -9.69
CA THR A 44 -13.32 -41.25 -8.62
C THR A 44 -14.83 -41.08 -8.75
N ASP A 45 -15.60 -42.13 -8.42
CA ASP A 45 -17.05 -42.06 -8.37
C ASP A 45 -17.52 -41.18 -7.20
N LEU A 46 -18.61 -40.44 -7.42
CA LEU A 46 -19.32 -39.74 -6.35
C LEU A 46 -20.05 -40.74 -5.46
N SER A 47 -20.24 -40.38 -4.19
CA SER A 47 -21.12 -41.15 -3.31
C SER A 47 -22.56 -41.15 -3.84
N ASP A 48 -23.25 -42.30 -3.70
CA ASP A 48 -24.65 -42.42 -4.08
C ASP A 48 -25.49 -41.40 -3.31
N GLY A 49 -26.19 -40.53 -4.04
CA GLY A 49 -26.95 -39.41 -3.47
C GLY A 49 -26.15 -38.15 -3.15
N PHE A 50 -24.97 -37.92 -3.76
CA PHE A 50 -24.17 -36.69 -3.55
C PHE A 50 -24.99 -35.40 -3.78
N THR A 51 -24.97 -34.51 -2.80
CA THR A 51 -25.75 -33.25 -2.78
C THR A 51 -24.85 -32.01 -2.74
N PRO A 52 -25.34 -30.81 -3.14
CA PRO A 52 -24.55 -29.58 -3.10
C PRO A 52 -24.04 -29.20 -1.70
N GLU A 53 -24.67 -29.70 -0.63
CA GLU A 53 -24.25 -29.44 0.74
C GLU A 53 -22.95 -30.16 1.11
N GLU A 54 -22.62 -31.25 0.41
CA GLU A 54 -21.44 -32.09 0.67
C GLU A 54 -20.16 -31.54 0.04
N PHE A 55 -20.25 -30.44 -0.72
CA PHE A 55 -19.06 -29.70 -1.15
C PHE A 55 -18.27 -29.18 0.06
N ILE A 56 -16.96 -29.35 0.03
CA ILE A 56 -16.05 -28.78 1.02
C ILE A 56 -15.55 -27.44 0.47
N GLU A 57 -15.86 -26.34 1.15
CA GLU A 57 -15.26 -25.04 0.84
C GLU A 57 -13.75 -25.11 1.09
N VAL A 58 -12.97 -24.99 0.02
CA VAL A 58 -11.53 -24.82 0.11
C VAL A 58 -11.28 -23.38 0.54
N LYS A 59 -11.08 -23.19 1.84
CA LYS A 59 -10.57 -21.94 2.36
C LYS A 59 -9.10 -21.85 1.98
N GLU A 60 -8.82 -21.18 0.86
CA GLU A 60 -7.46 -20.71 0.59
C GLU A 60 -6.97 -20.02 1.87
N HIS A 61 -5.96 -20.60 2.49
CA HIS A 61 -5.20 -19.87 3.49
C HIS A 61 -4.58 -18.73 2.70
N LYS A 62 -5.15 -17.52 2.83
CA LYS A 62 -4.39 -16.34 2.51
C LYS A 62 -3.17 -16.44 3.40
N SER A 63 -2.04 -16.85 2.84
CA SER A 63 -0.77 -16.78 3.50
C SER A 63 -0.64 -15.34 3.96
N ASP A 64 -0.45 -15.14 5.26
CA ASP A 64 -0.03 -13.84 5.75
C ASP A 64 1.20 -13.43 4.94
N PRO A 65 1.31 -12.14 4.57
CA PRO A 65 2.47 -11.67 3.83
C PRO A 65 3.72 -12.09 4.56
N SER A 66 4.69 -12.61 3.81
CA SER A 66 5.99 -12.96 4.34
C SER A 66 6.64 -11.76 5.02
N ALA A 67 7.64 -12.01 5.87
CA ALA A 67 8.40 -10.94 6.50
C ALA A 67 9.06 -10.03 5.45
N GLU A 68 9.46 -10.59 4.31
CA GLU A 68 10.03 -9.85 3.18
C GLU A 68 8.99 -8.96 2.50
N GLU A 69 7.81 -9.48 2.18
CA GLU A 69 6.71 -8.68 1.62
C GLU A 69 6.27 -7.56 2.56
N THR A 70 6.21 -7.84 3.87
CA THR A 70 5.92 -6.83 4.89
C THR A 70 6.99 -5.74 4.93
N ALA A 71 8.27 -6.11 4.88
CA ALA A 71 9.38 -5.17 4.84
C ALA A 71 9.35 -4.28 3.60
N VAL A 72 8.93 -4.81 2.43
CA VAL A 72 8.75 -4.03 1.20
C VAL A 72 7.62 -3.00 1.37
N VAL A 73 6.50 -3.37 1.98
CA VAL A 73 5.40 -2.43 2.27
C VAL A 73 5.87 -1.28 3.17
N ASP A 74 6.57 -1.59 4.26
CA ASP A 74 7.11 -0.58 5.18
C ASP A 74 8.13 0.34 4.51
N ALA A 75 8.97 -0.22 3.64
CA ALA A 75 9.94 0.53 2.87
C ALA A 75 9.25 1.54 1.93
N VAL A 76 8.23 1.11 1.18
CA VAL A 76 7.46 1.99 0.29
C VAL A 76 6.75 3.09 1.08
N GLN A 77 6.18 2.78 2.25
CA GLN A 77 5.54 3.79 3.10
C GLN A 77 6.53 4.84 3.62
N THR A 78 7.73 4.41 4.00
CA THR A 78 8.82 5.30 4.41
C THR A 78 9.24 6.23 3.27
N LEU A 79 9.42 5.68 2.06
CA LEU A 79 9.79 6.45 0.87
C LEU A 79 8.68 7.43 0.44
N SER A 80 7.40 7.03 0.55
CA SER A 80 6.25 7.89 0.29
C SER A 80 6.20 9.06 1.28
N SER A 81 6.45 8.80 2.57
CA SER A 81 6.53 9.83 3.59
C SER A 81 7.65 10.84 3.31
N LEU A 82 8.82 10.35 2.87
CA LEU A 82 9.92 11.21 2.42
C LEU A 82 9.52 12.07 1.22
N ALA A 83 8.86 11.49 0.22
CA ALA A 83 8.41 12.21 -0.98
C ALA A 83 7.46 13.37 -0.63
N ASN A 84 6.51 13.12 0.27
CA ASN A 84 5.60 14.15 0.78
C ASN A 84 6.33 15.29 1.51
N LEU A 85 7.33 14.96 2.33
CA LEU A 85 8.17 15.97 2.99
C LEU A 85 8.97 16.78 1.98
N LYS A 86 9.57 16.12 0.97
CA LYS A 86 10.32 16.79 -0.10
C LYS A 86 9.47 17.80 -0.86
N MET A 87 8.24 17.40 -1.21
CA MET A 87 7.28 18.28 -1.90
C MET A 87 6.96 19.52 -1.06
N LYS A 88 6.60 19.35 0.22
CA LYS A 88 6.33 20.48 1.13
C LYS A 88 7.51 21.45 1.29
N VAL A 89 8.73 20.91 1.33
CA VAL A 89 9.96 21.73 1.35
C VAL A 89 10.08 22.51 0.04
N GLN A 90 9.87 21.87 -1.10
CA GLN A 90 9.95 22.53 -2.41
C GLN A 90 8.90 23.64 -2.56
N ASP A 91 7.65 23.38 -2.17
CA ASP A 91 6.52 24.31 -2.31
C ASP A 91 6.74 25.61 -1.53
N SER A 92 7.37 25.54 -0.35
CA SER A 92 7.58 26.69 0.53
C SER A 92 8.98 27.31 0.44
N ARG A 93 9.89 26.73 -0.37
CA ARG A 93 11.30 27.13 -0.41
C ARG A 93 11.50 28.57 -0.85
N GLU A 94 10.90 28.95 -1.96
CA GLU A 94 11.15 30.26 -2.57
C GLU A 94 10.71 31.39 -1.63
N GLU A 95 9.49 31.30 -1.11
CA GLU A 95 8.93 32.28 -0.19
C GLU A 95 9.72 32.36 1.13
N ALA A 96 10.06 31.20 1.71
CA ALA A 96 10.87 31.17 2.93
C ALA A 96 12.26 31.80 2.73
N LEU A 97 12.90 31.60 1.57
CA LEU A 97 14.20 32.20 1.27
C LEU A 97 14.12 33.71 1.09
N LYS A 98 13.03 34.24 0.50
CA LYS A 98 12.81 35.70 0.43
C LYS A 98 12.70 36.31 1.84
N VAL A 99 11.92 35.69 2.72
CA VAL A 99 11.82 36.13 4.12
C VAL A 99 13.16 36.01 4.83
N ARG A 100 13.91 34.92 4.61
CA ARG A 100 15.23 34.74 5.20
C ARG A 100 16.19 35.86 4.81
N GLN A 101 16.16 36.36 3.58
CA GLN A 101 16.97 37.50 3.14
C GLN A 101 16.58 38.78 3.87
N LEU A 102 15.27 39.04 4.04
CA LEU A 102 14.82 40.20 4.83
C LEU A 102 15.29 40.13 6.29
N VAL A 103 15.44 38.93 6.85
CA VAL A 103 15.97 38.77 8.21
C VAL A 103 17.41 39.27 8.32
N ASP A 104 18.22 39.22 7.25
CA ASP A 104 19.59 39.75 7.30
C ASP A 104 19.62 41.28 7.52
N LEU A 105 18.59 42.01 7.04
CA LEU A 105 18.46 43.45 7.26
C LEU A 105 18.26 43.81 8.74
N LEU A 106 17.77 42.88 9.57
CA LEU A 106 17.67 43.10 11.03
C LEU A 106 19.04 43.16 11.71
N PHE A 107 20.11 42.76 11.02
CA PHE A 107 21.49 42.74 11.53
C PHE A 107 22.38 43.77 10.85
N THR A 108 21.81 44.71 10.08
CA THR A 108 22.53 45.82 9.47
C THR A 108 22.10 47.16 10.09
N ASP A 109 22.87 48.22 9.83
CA ASP A 109 22.53 49.59 10.24
C ASP A 109 21.55 50.27 9.24
N GLU A 110 21.05 49.52 8.25
CA GLU A 110 20.13 50.04 7.23
C GLU A 110 18.73 50.25 7.82
N THR A 111 18.07 51.33 7.41
CA THR A 111 16.69 51.60 7.81
C THR A 111 15.73 50.66 7.08
N ILE A 112 14.99 49.85 7.82
CA ILE A 112 13.95 48.96 7.29
C ILE A 112 12.69 49.78 6.99
N THR A 113 12.14 49.63 5.79
CA THR A 113 10.88 50.29 5.40
C THR A 113 9.67 49.61 6.06
N ASP A 114 8.54 50.33 6.15
CA ASP A 114 7.30 49.76 6.69
C ASP A 114 6.84 48.51 5.91
N GLU A 115 6.97 48.52 4.58
CA GLU A 115 6.66 47.37 3.72
C GLU A 115 7.56 46.16 4.02
N GLN A 116 8.87 46.38 4.20
CA GLN A 116 9.81 45.31 4.58
C GLN A 116 9.53 44.77 5.97
N MET A 117 9.15 45.65 6.92
CA MET A 117 8.77 45.28 8.28
C MET A 117 7.48 44.44 8.28
N GLU A 118 6.50 44.78 7.47
CA GLU A 118 5.27 44.01 7.31
C GLU A 118 5.53 42.64 6.65
N ALA A 119 6.34 42.61 5.58
CA ALA A 119 6.77 41.38 4.92
C ALA A 119 7.51 40.43 5.87
N LEU A 120 8.38 40.97 6.74
CA LEU A 120 9.04 40.21 7.81
C LEU A 120 8.03 39.59 8.79
N LYS A 121 7.12 40.42 9.33
CA LYS A 121 6.11 39.97 10.30
C LYS A 121 5.24 38.85 9.74
N ASN A 122 4.76 39.00 8.51
CA ASN A 122 3.92 38.01 7.84
C ASN A 122 4.73 36.76 7.43
N GLY A 123 5.99 36.97 7.02
CA GLY A 123 6.88 35.93 6.53
C GLY A 123 7.42 34.99 7.61
N PHE A 124 7.51 35.39 8.87
CA PHE A 124 8.07 34.53 9.93
C PHE A 124 7.34 33.20 10.09
N LYS A 125 6.02 33.16 9.85
CA LYS A 125 5.25 31.92 9.89
C LYS A 125 5.67 30.95 8.78
N VAL A 126 5.92 31.48 7.57
CA VAL A 126 6.41 30.72 6.42
C VAL A 126 7.81 30.20 6.70
N LEU A 127 8.71 31.08 7.14
CA LEU A 127 10.09 30.71 7.47
C LEU A 127 10.16 29.62 8.55
N LYS A 128 9.37 29.75 9.62
CA LYS A 128 9.25 28.73 10.68
C LYS A 128 8.77 27.39 10.11
N SER A 129 7.69 27.41 9.32
CA SER A 129 7.08 26.18 8.80
C SER A 129 8.01 25.47 7.81
N PHE A 130 8.68 26.24 6.94
CA PHE A 130 9.72 25.74 6.04
C PHE A 130 10.88 25.12 6.83
N ALA A 131 11.43 25.83 7.83
CA ALA A 131 12.55 25.33 8.62
C ALA A 131 12.21 24.02 9.35
N GLN A 132 11.04 23.94 9.99
CA GLN A 132 10.59 22.72 10.67
C GLN A 132 10.39 21.56 9.70
N THR A 133 9.80 21.82 8.53
CA THR A 133 9.60 20.80 7.50
C THR A 133 10.92 20.35 6.90
N ASN A 134 11.85 21.29 6.66
CA ASN A 134 13.17 20.99 6.11
C ASN A 134 13.99 20.12 7.08
N LEU A 135 13.95 20.39 8.39
CA LEU A 135 14.56 19.52 9.40
C LEU A 135 13.98 18.11 9.35
N ARG A 136 12.65 17.98 9.38
CA ARG A 136 11.98 16.66 9.27
C ARG A 136 12.32 15.94 7.98
N TYR A 137 12.44 16.66 6.86
CA TYR A 137 12.87 16.08 5.60
C TYR A 137 14.30 15.55 5.67
N HIS A 138 15.23 16.28 6.28
CA HIS A 138 16.60 15.81 6.47
C HIS A 138 16.67 14.54 7.34
N ASP A 139 15.92 14.52 8.44
CA ASP A 139 15.83 13.36 9.33
C ASP A 139 15.22 12.15 8.60
N ALA A 140 14.08 12.34 7.93
CA ALA A 140 13.41 11.29 7.16
C ALA A 140 14.30 10.77 6.02
N ARG A 141 15.09 11.64 5.38
CA ARG A 141 16.02 11.24 4.31
C ARG A 141 17.09 10.28 4.81
N SER A 142 17.51 10.41 6.06
CA SER A 142 18.49 9.48 6.66
C SER A 142 17.90 8.08 6.82
N GLN A 143 16.66 7.98 7.31
CA GLN A 143 15.93 6.72 7.54
C GLN A 143 15.53 6.05 6.21
N ALA A 144 15.10 6.87 5.24
CA ALA A 144 14.68 6.39 3.92
C ALA A 144 15.82 5.76 3.08
N LYS A 145 17.09 5.92 3.46
CA LYS A 145 18.19 5.21 2.80
C LYS A 145 18.10 3.70 3.00
N ALA A 146 17.75 3.25 4.21
CA ALA A 146 17.57 1.84 4.50
C ALA A 146 16.35 1.27 3.77
N ALA A 147 15.23 2.00 3.80
CA ALA A 147 14.02 1.64 3.04
C ALA A 147 14.29 1.53 1.54
N ARG A 148 15.11 2.42 0.97
CA ARG A 148 15.53 2.32 -0.43
C ARG A 148 16.28 1.02 -0.70
N GLN A 149 17.20 0.61 0.18
CA GLN A 149 17.95 -0.63 -0.01
C GLN A 149 17.02 -1.85 -0.04
N VAL A 150 16.07 -1.94 0.91
CA VAL A 150 15.06 -3.02 0.94
C VAL A 150 14.28 -3.10 -0.38
N LEU A 151 13.90 -1.94 -0.92
CA LEU A 151 13.20 -1.89 -2.20
C LEU A 151 14.11 -2.26 -3.38
N ASP A 152 15.36 -1.78 -3.39
CA ASP A 152 16.33 -2.08 -4.45
C ASP A 152 16.63 -3.60 -4.47
N ASP A 153 16.81 -4.24 -3.30
CA ASP A 153 17.02 -5.69 -3.17
C ASP A 153 15.81 -6.48 -3.71
N ALA A 154 14.58 -6.09 -3.33
CA ALA A 154 13.36 -6.72 -3.81
C ALA A 154 13.14 -6.55 -5.33
N LEU A 155 13.67 -5.48 -5.92
CA LEU A 155 13.64 -5.21 -7.35
C LEU A 155 14.82 -5.82 -8.12
N GLY A 156 15.78 -6.44 -7.43
CA GLY A 156 16.99 -7.01 -8.02
C GLY A 156 17.95 -5.95 -8.60
N LYS A 157 18.10 -4.80 -7.93
CA LYS A 157 18.91 -3.65 -8.38
C LYS A 157 20.14 -3.37 -7.52
#